data_AF-A0AAE4AYI1-F1
#
_entry.id   AF-A0AAE4AYI1-F1
#
_cell.length_a   1.000
_cell.length_b   1.000
_cell.length_c   1.000
_cell.angle_alpha   90.00
_cell.angle_beta   90.00
_cell.angle_gamma   90.00
#
_symmetry.space_group_name_H-M   'P 1'
#
loop_
_entity.id
_entity.type
_entity.pdbx_description
1 polymer ?
#
loop_
_entity_poly.entity_id
_entity_poly.type
_entity_poly.pdbx_seq_one_letter_code
_entity_poly.pdbx_strand_id
1 'polypeptide(L)'
;MPTPRERDLQTPCGWCGNPIAQPPTGRRLRYCDRSCRQRAYEVRTAQRRLQRDVDAGVVRTAPAERVVERVVQPRHPSTPAAWATALEELAAQLSDGRIAWWHYDRLRAATDAVTAALERLPTGPAPAPRRPVPGPPAAAADARVAQLLARLAATSAGSPAPTTLLRIAGELAVDVDDVRAVLAMLVDAGVAAATRPHHVGGTTPVDARTVAEHARFTVDLHPSAIRHSHQC
;
A
#
# COMPACT_ATOMS: atom_id res chain seq x y z
N MET A 1 -55.72 27.91 17.92
CA MET A 1 -54.57 28.26 18.79
C MET A 1 -54.78 27.60 20.15
N PRO A 2 -53.84 26.78 20.68
CA PRO A 2 -54.01 26.15 21.99
C PRO A 2 -53.92 27.21 23.11
N THR A 3 -54.69 27.02 24.17
CA THR A 3 -54.88 28.03 25.24
C THR A 3 -53.68 28.09 26.20
N PRO A 4 -53.45 29.21 26.93
CA PRO A 4 -52.26 29.39 27.78
C PRO A 4 -52.07 28.30 28.85
N ARG A 5 -53.15 27.67 29.33
CA ARG A 5 -53.10 26.63 30.37
C ARG A 5 -52.50 25.29 29.91
N GLU A 6 -52.48 25.01 28.61
CA GLU A 6 -51.86 23.77 28.07
C GLU A 6 -50.36 23.91 27.82
N ARG A 7 -49.87 25.15 27.63
CA ARG A 7 -48.44 25.43 27.44
C ARG A 7 -47.63 25.23 28.73
N ASP A 8 -48.27 25.37 29.90
CA ASP A 8 -47.63 25.23 31.22
C ASP A 8 -47.34 23.77 31.64
N LEU A 9 -47.75 22.78 30.85
CA LEU A 9 -47.55 21.36 31.14
C LEU A 9 -46.46 20.70 30.29
N GLN A 10 -45.67 21.47 29.53
CA GLN A 10 -44.63 20.90 28.66
C GLN A 10 -43.24 21.09 29.26
N THR A 11 -42.69 20.02 29.83
CA THR A 11 -41.29 20.01 30.32
C THR A 11 -40.38 19.48 29.22
N PRO A 12 -39.19 20.07 28.99
CA PRO A 12 -38.25 19.53 28.01
C PRO A 12 -37.70 18.16 28.44
N CYS A 13 -37.48 17.28 27.47
CA CYS A 13 -36.87 15.97 27.67
C CYS A 13 -35.43 16.09 28.13
N GLY A 14 -35.08 15.40 29.22
CA GLY A 14 -33.72 15.40 29.77
C GLY A 14 -32.67 14.67 28.93
N TRP A 15 -32.97 14.30 27.68
CA TRP A 15 -32.02 13.72 26.71
C TRP A 15 -32.03 14.48 25.38
N CYS A 16 -33.19 14.58 24.70
CA CYS A 16 -33.28 15.21 23.38
C CYS A 16 -33.82 16.65 23.40
N GLY A 17 -34.24 17.18 24.56
CA GLY A 17 -34.81 18.53 24.68
C GLY A 17 -36.24 18.71 24.17
N ASN A 18 -36.82 17.74 23.45
CA ASN A 18 -38.19 17.82 22.95
C ASN A 18 -39.22 18.05 24.08
N PRO A 19 -40.29 18.82 23.81
CA PRO A 19 -41.33 19.05 24.81
C PRO A 19 -42.05 17.74 25.15
N ILE A 20 -42.22 17.49 26.46
CA ILE A 20 -42.96 16.36 26.99
C ILE A 20 -44.24 16.88 27.61
N ALA A 21 -45.38 16.46 27.04
CA ALA A 21 -46.68 16.65 27.65
C ALA A 21 -46.73 15.88 28.98
N GLN A 22 -46.88 16.60 30.08
CA GLN A 22 -46.97 15.98 31.40
C GLN A 22 -48.38 15.41 31.62
N PRO A 23 -48.50 14.22 32.24
CA PRO A 23 -49.80 13.70 32.63
C PRO A 23 -50.44 14.62 33.69
N PRO A 24 -51.78 14.81 33.67
CA PRO A 24 -52.47 15.72 34.59
C PRO A 24 -52.39 15.25 36.05
N THR A 25 -52.18 13.96 36.29
CA THR A 25 -51.99 13.35 37.62
C THR A 25 -50.86 12.32 37.58
N GLY A 26 -50.19 12.10 38.72
CA GLY A 26 -49.14 11.09 38.87
C GLY A 26 -47.70 11.60 38.66
N ARG A 27 -46.78 10.67 38.42
CA ARG A 27 -45.33 10.97 38.36
C ARG A 27 -44.98 11.71 37.07
N ARG A 28 -44.36 12.89 37.20
CA ARG A 28 -43.84 13.67 36.07
C ARG A 28 -42.87 12.86 35.21
N LEU A 29 -43.01 13.00 33.89
CA LEU A 29 -42.16 12.36 32.89
C LEU A 29 -40.88 13.17 32.70
N ARG A 30 -39.74 12.48 32.74
CA ARG A 30 -38.40 13.08 32.53
C ARG A 30 -37.87 12.88 31.11
N TYR A 31 -38.39 11.88 30.40
CA TYR A 31 -37.96 11.51 29.05
C TYR A 31 -39.19 11.29 28.17
N CYS A 32 -39.11 11.69 26.90
CA CYS A 32 -40.23 11.61 25.97
C CYS A 32 -40.57 10.17 25.55
N ASP A 33 -39.61 9.24 25.64
CA ASP A 33 -39.78 7.84 25.29
C ASP A 33 -38.73 6.94 25.99
N ARG A 34 -38.96 5.62 25.97
CA ARG A 34 -38.04 4.56 26.41
C ARG A 34 -36.66 4.70 25.78
N SER A 35 -36.57 5.07 24.50
CA SER A 35 -35.29 5.22 23.79
C SER A 35 -34.41 6.32 24.39
N CYS A 36 -35.01 7.47 24.72
CA CYS A 36 -34.33 8.59 25.38
C CYS A 36 -33.91 8.23 26.81
N ARG A 37 -34.73 7.47 27.54
CA ARG A 37 -34.37 6.95 28.86
C ARG A 37 -33.18 6.00 28.80
N GLN A 38 -33.14 5.12 27.80
CA GLN A 38 -32.08 4.14 27.60
C GLN A 38 -30.73 4.83 27.32
N ARG A 39 -30.69 5.76 26.37
CA ARG A 39 -29.48 6.54 26.08
C ARG A 39 -28.97 7.33 27.28
N ALA A 40 -29.89 7.96 28.02
CA ALA A 40 -29.54 8.67 29.24
C ALA A 40 -28.99 7.76 30.35
N TYR A 41 -29.40 6.48 30.39
CA TYR A 41 -28.85 5.48 31.30
C TYR A 41 -27.47 5.00 30.82
N GLU A 42 -27.30 4.79 29.51
CA GLU A 42 -26.03 4.40 28.90
C GLU A 42 -24.95 5.43 29.18
N VAL A 43 -25.20 6.72 28.93
CA VAL A 43 -24.23 7.79 29.23
C VAL A 43 -23.88 7.82 30.72
N ARG A 44 -24.87 7.69 31.61
CA ARG A 44 -24.63 7.66 33.07
C ARG A 44 -23.89 6.41 33.57
N THR A 45 -23.90 5.33 32.79
CA THR A 45 -23.27 4.06 33.17
C THR A 45 -21.99 3.79 32.39
N ALA A 46 -21.70 4.57 31.34
CA ALA A 46 -20.55 4.41 30.47
C ALA A 46 -19.24 4.38 31.25
N GLN A 47 -19.03 5.32 32.18
CA GLN A 47 -17.82 5.35 33.00
C GLN A 47 -17.66 4.11 33.90
N ARG A 48 -18.75 3.60 34.48
CA ARG A 48 -18.71 2.36 35.28
C ARG A 48 -18.54 1.10 34.43
N ARG A 49 -18.95 1.12 33.16
CA ARG A 49 -18.67 0.03 32.20
C ARG A 49 -17.19 0.04 31.84
N LEU A 50 -16.67 1.20 31.44
CA LEU A 50 -15.26 1.40 31.13
C LEU A 50 -14.37 0.99 32.31
N GLN A 51 -14.70 1.42 33.54
CA GLN A 51 -13.93 1.03 34.72
C GLN A 51 -13.92 -0.48 34.94
N ARG A 52 -15.07 -1.15 34.79
CA ARG A 52 -15.13 -2.62 34.89
C ARG A 52 -14.33 -3.31 33.79
N ASP A 53 -14.34 -2.78 32.57
CA ASP A 53 -13.59 -3.34 31.45
C ASP A 53 -12.07 -3.16 31.65
N VAL A 54 -11.66 -2.07 32.31
CA VAL A 54 -10.29 -1.84 32.77
C VAL A 54 -9.91 -2.81 33.89
N ASP A 55 -10.75 -2.94 34.91
CA ASP A 55 -10.51 -3.85 36.04
C ASP A 55 -10.48 -5.33 35.58
N ALA A 56 -11.28 -5.68 34.58
CA ALA A 56 -11.28 -7.00 33.95
C ALA A 56 -10.11 -7.22 32.97
N GLY A 57 -9.27 -6.22 32.74
CA GLY A 57 -8.13 -6.29 31.83
C GLY A 57 -8.50 -6.38 30.33
N VAL A 58 -9.78 -6.19 30.00
CA VAL A 58 -10.28 -6.15 28.61
C VAL A 58 -9.81 -4.87 27.92
N VAL A 59 -9.71 -3.76 28.67
CA VAL A 59 -9.20 -2.48 28.20
C VAL A 59 -7.92 -2.14 28.97
N ARG A 60 -6.80 -2.00 28.26
CA ARG A 60 -5.55 -1.51 28.83
C ARG A 60 -5.57 0.02 28.81
N THR A 61 -5.37 0.64 29.97
CA THR A 61 -5.28 2.11 30.14
C THR A 61 -3.87 2.67 29.93
N ALA A 62 -2.90 1.81 29.62
CA ALA A 62 -1.56 2.25 29.27
C ALA A 62 -1.64 3.20 28.06
N PRO A 63 -0.99 4.38 28.09
CA PRO A 63 -0.87 5.21 26.91
C PRO A 63 -0.27 4.35 25.80
N ALA A 64 -0.77 4.50 24.57
CA ALA A 64 -0.23 3.79 23.41
C ALA A 64 1.25 4.19 23.23
N GLU A 65 2.16 3.45 23.85
CA GLU A 65 3.60 3.75 23.91
C GLU A 65 4.32 3.43 22.59
N ARG A 66 3.59 3.46 21.47
CA ARG A 66 4.20 3.40 20.15
C ARG A 66 3.33 4.12 19.16
N VAL A 67 3.48 5.44 19.11
CA VAL A 67 3.27 6.15 17.85
C VAL A 67 4.33 5.61 16.90
N VAL A 68 3.97 4.61 16.09
CA VAL A 68 4.79 4.19 14.96
C VAL A 68 4.69 5.32 13.96
N GLU A 69 5.61 6.27 14.05
CA GLU A 69 5.79 7.30 13.04
C GLU A 69 6.33 6.62 11.78
N ARG A 70 5.39 6.08 10.99
CA ARG A 70 5.71 5.47 9.71
C ARG A 70 5.93 6.60 8.74
N VAL A 71 7.19 6.99 8.57
CA VAL A 71 7.60 7.87 7.46
C VAL A 71 7.31 7.13 6.16
N VAL A 72 6.16 7.41 5.56
CA VAL A 72 5.84 6.96 4.22
C VAL A 72 6.65 7.85 3.29
N GLN A 73 7.77 7.33 2.80
CA GLN A 73 8.48 7.94 1.68
C GLN A 73 7.48 8.07 0.52
N PRO A 74 7.23 9.28 -0.01
CA PRO A 74 6.37 9.45 -1.17
C PRO A 74 6.97 8.66 -2.33
N ARG A 75 6.24 7.65 -2.80
CA ARG A 75 6.68 6.82 -3.92
C ARG A 75 6.30 7.51 -5.21
N HIS A 76 7.27 7.65 -6.11
CA HIS A 76 7.01 8.14 -7.46
C HIS A 76 6.42 6.99 -8.30
N PRO A 77 5.47 7.26 -9.21
CA PRO A 77 5.05 6.28 -10.19
C PRO A 77 6.24 5.88 -11.09
N SER A 78 6.40 4.59 -11.37
CA SER A 78 7.49 4.08 -12.23
C SER A 78 7.00 3.54 -13.58
N THR A 79 5.69 3.28 -13.72
CA THR A 79 5.09 2.74 -14.95
C THR A 79 4.16 3.75 -15.60
N PRO A 80 3.95 3.71 -16.93
CA PRO A 80 3.01 4.61 -17.62
C PRO A 80 1.59 4.54 -17.05
N ALA A 81 1.11 3.34 -16.72
CA ALA A 81 -0.21 3.15 -16.11
C ALA A 81 -0.28 3.81 -14.71
N ALA A 82 0.75 3.67 -13.89
CA ALA A 82 0.80 4.31 -12.58
C ALA A 82 0.86 5.84 -12.69
N TRP A 83 1.55 6.38 -13.71
CA TRP A 83 1.55 7.81 -14.02
C TRP A 83 0.16 8.30 -14.44
N ALA A 84 -0.55 7.56 -15.30
CA ALA A 84 -1.91 7.92 -15.70
C ALA A 84 -2.85 8.01 -14.47
N THR A 85 -2.85 6.98 -13.62
CA THR A 85 -3.63 6.98 -12.38
C THR A 85 -3.24 8.14 -11.44
N ALA A 86 -1.95 8.45 -11.29
CA ALA A 86 -1.50 9.54 -10.45
C ALA A 86 -1.98 10.91 -10.95
N LEU A 87 -2.04 11.11 -12.27
CA LEU A 87 -2.55 12.33 -12.89
C LEU A 87 -4.08 12.46 -12.76
N GLU A 88 -4.82 11.34 -12.88
CA GLU A 88 -6.27 11.30 -12.65
C GLU A 88 -6.61 11.66 -11.19
N GLU A 89 -5.89 11.09 -10.23
CA GLU A 89 -6.06 11.39 -8.80
C GLU A 89 -5.74 12.86 -8.50
N LEU A 90 -4.68 13.42 -9.09
CA LEU A 90 -4.36 14.83 -8.97
C LEU A 90 -5.49 15.72 -9.51
N ALA A 91 -6.07 15.37 -10.66
CA ALA A 91 -7.20 16.10 -11.24
C ALA A 91 -8.43 16.06 -10.34
N ALA A 92 -8.73 14.91 -9.72
CA ALA A 92 -9.80 14.78 -8.75
C ALA A 92 -9.56 15.66 -7.50
N GLN A 93 -8.35 15.68 -6.96
CA GLN A 93 -8.00 16.52 -5.80
C GLN A 93 -8.12 18.01 -6.08
N LEU A 94 -7.78 18.45 -7.30
CA LEU A 94 -7.99 19.82 -7.75
C LEU A 94 -9.47 20.17 -7.82
N SER A 95 -10.28 19.27 -8.41
CA SER A 95 -11.73 19.45 -8.58
C SER A 95 -12.47 19.48 -7.23
N ASP A 96 -12.03 18.65 -6.29
CA ASP A 96 -12.56 18.58 -4.92
C ASP A 96 -12.09 19.74 -4.03
N GLY A 97 -11.17 20.60 -4.50
CA GLY A 97 -10.60 21.70 -3.72
C GLY A 97 -9.69 21.23 -2.57
N ARG A 98 -9.16 20.01 -2.62
CA ARG A 98 -8.25 19.46 -1.57
C ARG A 98 -6.85 20.06 -1.64
N ILE A 99 -6.51 20.69 -2.76
CA ILE A 99 -5.24 21.38 -2.97
C ILE A 99 -5.48 22.87 -2.80
N ALA A 100 -4.69 23.47 -1.91
CA ALA A 100 -4.77 24.89 -1.65
C ALA A 100 -4.33 25.74 -2.86
N TRP A 101 -4.99 26.87 -3.05
CA TRP A 101 -4.85 27.72 -4.24
C TRP A 101 -3.43 28.24 -4.51
N TRP A 102 -2.62 28.44 -3.47
CA TRP A 102 -1.22 28.88 -3.65
C TRP A 102 -0.33 27.81 -4.28
N HIS A 103 -0.77 26.54 -4.36
CA HIS A 103 -0.07 25.49 -5.09
C HIS A 103 -0.40 25.47 -6.59
N TYR A 104 -1.42 26.22 -7.04
CA TYR A 104 -1.90 26.14 -8.43
C TYR A 104 -0.85 26.59 -9.44
N ASP A 105 -0.08 27.63 -9.14
CA ASP A 105 0.96 28.12 -10.06
C ASP A 105 2.08 27.09 -10.24
N ARG A 106 2.47 26.41 -9.16
CA ARG A 106 3.46 25.33 -9.21
C ARG A 106 2.94 24.13 -10.01
N LEU A 107 1.70 23.74 -9.79
CA LEU A 107 1.08 22.63 -10.52
C LEU A 107 0.90 22.96 -12.00
N ARG A 108 0.49 24.19 -12.33
CA ARG A 108 0.36 24.66 -13.71
C ARG A 108 1.70 24.61 -14.44
N ALA A 109 2.75 25.18 -13.85
CA ALA A 109 4.09 25.13 -14.43
C ALA A 109 4.60 23.69 -14.64
N ALA A 110 4.30 22.76 -13.73
CA ALA A 110 4.67 21.35 -13.87
C ALA A 110 3.90 20.66 -15.01
N THR A 111 2.59 20.87 -15.09
CA THR A 111 1.76 20.31 -16.17
C THR A 111 2.15 20.90 -17.53
N ASP A 112 2.42 22.21 -17.61
CA ASP A 112 2.89 22.87 -18.83
C ASP A 112 4.22 22.28 -19.31
N ALA A 113 5.15 22.00 -18.39
CA ALA A 113 6.42 21.35 -18.74
C ALA A 113 6.22 19.92 -19.28
N VAL A 114 5.26 19.16 -18.75
CA VAL A 114 4.89 17.84 -19.27
C VAL A 114 4.26 17.95 -20.66
N THR A 115 3.29 18.84 -20.84
CA THR A 115 2.64 19.09 -22.14
C THR A 115 3.66 19.50 -23.19
N ALA A 116 4.54 20.46 -22.87
CA ALA A 116 5.60 20.89 -23.77
C ALA A 116 6.61 19.77 -24.08
N ALA A 117 6.82 18.81 -23.18
CA ALA A 117 7.62 17.62 -23.46
C ALA A 117 6.91 16.65 -24.42
N LEU A 118 5.60 16.44 -24.23
CA LEU A 118 4.78 15.61 -25.11
C LEU A 118 4.66 16.18 -26.52
N GLU A 119 4.50 17.50 -26.65
CA GLU A 119 4.43 18.19 -27.95
C GLU A 119 5.75 18.10 -28.74
N ARG A 120 6.88 17.95 -28.05
CA ARG A 120 8.18 17.71 -28.69
C ARG A 120 8.37 16.26 -29.13
N LEU A 121 7.50 15.34 -28.72
CA LEU A 121 7.57 13.95 -29.18
C LEU A 121 7.12 13.87 -30.65
N PRO A 122 7.76 13.01 -31.45
CA PRO A 122 7.34 12.81 -32.83
C PRO A 122 5.92 12.25 -32.87
N THR A 123 5.01 12.96 -33.55
CA THR A 123 3.60 12.57 -33.77
C THR A 123 3.42 11.59 -34.94
N GLY A 124 4.51 11.00 -35.43
CA GLY A 124 4.48 10.01 -36.50
C GLY A 124 4.04 8.61 -36.03
N PRO A 125 3.84 7.65 -36.95
CA PRO A 125 3.68 6.25 -36.57
C PRO A 125 4.85 5.88 -35.66
N ALA A 126 4.56 5.12 -34.59
CA ALA A 126 5.58 4.65 -33.66
C ALA A 126 6.80 4.23 -34.47
N PRO A 127 8.02 4.74 -34.16
CA PRO A 127 9.21 4.26 -34.85
C PRO A 127 9.14 2.74 -34.77
N ALA A 128 9.26 2.07 -35.94
CA ALA A 128 9.22 0.61 -36.01
C ALA A 128 9.98 0.08 -34.80
N PRO A 129 9.39 -0.86 -34.02
CA PRO A 129 9.92 -1.27 -32.72
C PRO A 129 11.42 -1.37 -32.92
N ARG A 130 12.20 -0.58 -32.16
CA ARG A 130 13.66 -0.52 -32.33
C ARG A 130 14.05 -1.96 -32.59
N ARG A 131 14.56 -2.25 -33.80
CA ARG A 131 15.14 -3.58 -34.08
C ARG A 131 15.91 -3.88 -32.81
N PRO A 132 15.61 -4.97 -32.08
CA PRO A 132 16.28 -5.25 -30.82
C PRO A 132 17.72 -4.91 -31.08
N VAL A 133 18.26 -3.91 -30.36
CA VAL A 133 19.65 -3.52 -30.51
C VAL A 133 20.36 -4.86 -30.51
N PRO A 134 21.03 -5.27 -31.61
CA PRO A 134 21.59 -6.60 -31.67
C PRO A 134 22.36 -6.73 -30.38
N GLY A 135 21.90 -7.65 -29.53
CA GLY A 135 22.47 -7.81 -28.21
C GLY A 135 23.97 -7.88 -28.41
N PRO A 136 24.78 -7.36 -27.47
CA PRO A 136 26.22 -7.50 -27.59
C PRO A 136 26.50 -8.96 -27.97
N PRO A 137 27.38 -9.20 -28.97
CA PRO A 137 27.45 -10.44 -29.74
C PRO A 137 27.32 -11.65 -28.83
N ALA A 138 26.56 -12.69 -29.19
CA ALA A 138 26.15 -13.81 -28.33
C ALA A 138 27.14 -14.22 -27.20
N ALA A 139 28.44 -14.26 -27.49
CA ALA A 139 29.51 -14.41 -26.50
C ALA A 139 29.45 -13.48 -25.25
N ALA A 140 29.00 -12.24 -25.39
CA ALA A 140 28.81 -11.27 -24.31
C ALA A 140 27.49 -11.46 -23.54
N ALA A 141 26.45 -11.98 -24.20
CA ALA A 141 25.23 -12.43 -23.52
C ALA A 141 25.51 -13.72 -22.72
N ASP A 142 26.27 -14.65 -23.30
CA ASP A 142 26.75 -15.86 -22.65
C ASP A 142 27.68 -15.53 -21.47
N ALA A 143 28.57 -14.54 -21.63
CA ALA A 143 29.42 -14.05 -20.53
C ALA A 143 28.59 -13.41 -19.41
N ARG A 144 27.54 -12.64 -19.73
CA ARG A 144 26.63 -12.03 -18.73
C ARG A 144 25.76 -13.07 -18.02
N VAL A 145 25.23 -14.05 -18.74
CA VAL A 145 24.49 -15.18 -18.17
C VAL A 145 25.42 -16.03 -17.30
N ALA A 146 26.65 -16.30 -17.74
CA ALA A 146 27.66 -16.98 -16.94
C ALA A 146 28.07 -16.17 -15.70
N GLN A 147 28.17 -14.84 -15.80
CA GLN A 147 28.49 -13.96 -14.68
C GLN A 147 27.33 -13.89 -13.67
N LEU A 148 26.08 -13.83 -14.13
CA LEU A 148 24.88 -13.93 -13.30
C LEU A 148 24.81 -15.31 -12.61
N LEU A 149 25.02 -16.40 -13.33
CA LEU A 149 25.05 -17.76 -12.77
C LEU A 149 26.17 -17.93 -11.74
N ALA A 150 27.39 -17.46 -12.04
CA ALA A 150 28.51 -17.51 -11.12
C ALA A 150 28.25 -16.68 -9.85
N ARG A 151 27.54 -15.55 -9.97
CA ARG A 151 27.21 -14.70 -8.82
C ARG A 151 26.07 -15.27 -7.98
N LEU A 152 25.02 -15.78 -8.62
CA LEU A 152 23.95 -16.52 -7.96
C LEU A 152 24.51 -17.75 -7.23
N ALA A 153 25.45 -18.48 -7.86
CA ALA A 153 26.16 -19.61 -7.26
C ALA A 153 27.02 -19.20 -6.06
N ALA A 154 27.73 -18.06 -6.15
CA ALA A 154 28.51 -17.52 -5.04
C ALA A 154 27.64 -17.10 -3.85
N THR A 155 26.42 -16.60 -4.08
CA THR A 155 25.45 -16.30 -3.02
C THR A 155 24.78 -17.56 -2.44
N SER A 156 24.63 -18.64 -3.22
CA SER A 156 24.00 -19.88 -2.75
C SER A 156 24.97 -20.84 -2.02
N ALA A 157 26.28 -20.62 -2.11
CA ALA A 157 27.29 -21.54 -1.56
C ALA A 157 27.42 -21.55 -0.02
N GLY A 158 26.74 -20.66 0.71
CA GLY A 158 26.86 -20.55 2.18
C GLY A 158 25.56 -20.52 2.96
N SER A 159 24.49 -19.96 2.39
CA SER A 159 23.10 -19.92 2.87
C SER A 159 22.40 -18.90 1.97
N PRO A 160 21.20 -19.15 1.43
CA PRO A 160 20.57 -18.19 0.53
C PRO A 160 20.22 -16.91 1.30
N ALA A 161 21.02 -15.87 1.09
CA ALA A 161 20.77 -14.56 1.69
C ALA A 161 19.57 -13.89 0.98
N PRO A 162 18.63 -13.27 1.71
CA PRO A 162 17.51 -12.55 1.11
C PRO A 162 18.01 -11.44 0.17
N THR A 163 17.51 -11.43 -1.06
CA THR A 163 17.84 -10.48 -2.11
C THR A 163 16.60 -9.79 -2.69
N THR A 164 16.79 -8.80 -3.56
CA THR A 164 15.74 -8.10 -4.32
C THR A 164 16.18 -7.97 -5.79
N LEU A 165 15.24 -7.84 -6.72
CA LEU A 165 15.58 -7.69 -8.15
C LEU A 165 16.40 -6.41 -8.38
N LEU A 166 16.05 -5.31 -7.72
CA LEU A 166 16.81 -4.05 -7.82
C LEU A 166 18.24 -4.16 -7.31
N ARG A 167 18.47 -4.92 -6.23
CA ARG A 167 19.83 -5.16 -5.73
C ARG A 167 20.66 -5.94 -6.76
N ILE A 168 20.07 -6.99 -7.35
CA ILE A 168 20.74 -7.81 -8.38
C ILE A 168 21.04 -6.95 -9.63
N ALA A 169 20.06 -6.17 -10.08
CA ALA A 169 20.20 -5.27 -11.23
C ALA A 169 21.31 -4.22 -11.02
N GLY A 170 21.33 -3.58 -9.84
CA GLY A 170 22.36 -2.59 -9.48
C GLY A 170 23.76 -3.19 -9.39
N GLU A 171 23.91 -4.39 -8.84
CA GLU A 171 25.21 -5.09 -8.74
C GLU A 171 25.75 -5.53 -10.10
N LEU A 172 24.88 -5.84 -11.05
CA LEU A 172 25.23 -6.31 -12.38
C LEU A 172 25.24 -5.19 -13.43
N ALA A 173 24.82 -3.98 -13.05
CA ALA A 173 24.65 -2.84 -13.95
C ALA A 173 23.79 -3.17 -15.19
N VAL A 174 22.70 -3.91 -14.98
CA VAL A 174 21.71 -4.30 -16.01
C VAL A 174 20.32 -3.77 -15.64
N ASP A 175 19.40 -3.81 -16.60
CA ASP A 175 18.00 -3.45 -16.33
C ASP A 175 17.31 -4.48 -15.43
N VAL A 176 16.37 -4.03 -14.60
CA VAL A 176 15.59 -4.89 -13.70
C VAL A 176 14.74 -5.89 -14.49
N ASP A 177 14.24 -5.50 -15.66
CA ASP A 177 13.45 -6.38 -16.52
C ASP A 177 14.30 -7.47 -17.18
N ASP A 178 15.58 -7.19 -17.48
CA ASP A 178 16.52 -8.21 -17.94
C ASP A 178 16.79 -9.25 -16.85
N VAL A 179 17.00 -8.81 -15.60
CA VAL A 179 17.16 -9.72 -14.45
C VAL A 179 15.91 -10.56 -14.26
N ARG A 180 14.72 -9.96 -14.36
CA ARG A 180 13.43 -10.64 -14.25
C ARG A 180 13.28 -11.71 -15.32
N ALA A 181 13.59 -11.39 -16.57
CA ALA A 181 13.49 -12.31 -17.70
C ALA A 181 14.44 -13.51 -17.53
N VAL A 182 15.70 -13.26 -17.14
CA VAL A 182 16.68 -14.34 -16.95
C VAL A 182 16.33 -15.20 -15.74
N LEU A 183 15.91 -14.59 -14.62
CA LEU A 183 15.49 -15.36 -13.45
C LEU A 183 14.27 -16.24 -13.77
N ALA A 184 13.29 -15.72 -14.51
CA ALA A 184 12.14 -16.51 -14.96
C ALA A 184 12.57 -17.68 -15.86
N MET A 185 13.48 -17.45 -16.81
CA MET A 185 14.03 -18.50 -17.66
C MET A 185 14.72 -19.61 -16.85
N LEU A 186 15.50 -19.24 -15.83
CA LEU A 186 16.19 -20.21 -14.96
C LEU A 186 15.21 -21.01 -14.09
N VAL A 187 14.14 -20.39 -13.61
CA VAL A 187 13.07 -21.07 -12.86
C VAL A 187 12.28 -22.01 -13.76
N ASP A 188 11.89 -21.55 -14.96
CA ASP A 188 11.17 -22.36 -15.96
C ASP A 188 12.00 -23.56 -16.43
N ALA A 189 13.33 -23.40 -16.51
CA ALA A 189 14.26 -24.47 -16.84
C ALA A 189 14.55 -25.42 -15.65
N GLY A 190 14.02 -25.16 -14.45
CA GLY A 190 14.29 -25.95 -13.24
C GLY A 190 15.73 -25.83 -12.74
N VAL A 191 16.47 -24.82 -13.20
CA VAL A 191 17.86 -24.55 -12.82
C VAL A 191 17.94 -23.77 -11.51
N ALA A 192 16.93 -22.94 -11.25
CA ALA A 192 16.82 -22.14 -10.03
C ALA A 192 15.43 -22.26 -9.41
N ALA A 193 15.33 -22.06 -8.10
CA ALA A 193 14.08 -21.86 -7.39
C ALA A 193 14.12 -20.49 -6.70
N ALA A 194 13.14 -19.64 -6.98
CA ALA A 194 12.95 -18.39 -6.27
C ALA A 194 11.92 -18.61 -5.15
N THR A 195 12.30 -18.33 -3.91
CA THR A 195 11.44 -18.59 -2.74
C THR A 195 11.38 -17.38 -1.81
N ARG A 196 10.29 -17.23 -1.05
CA ARG A 196 10.15 -16.19 -0.03
C ARG A 196 10.10 -16.84 1.36
N PRO A 197 10.94 -16.40 2.32
CA PRO A 197 10.85 -16.88 3.69
C PRO A 197 9.57 -16.38 4.37
N HIS A 198 8.85 -17.29 5.05
CA HIS A 198 7.70 -16.96 5.87
C HIS A 198 8.11 -16.61 7.30
N HIS A 199 7.37 -15.69 7.93
CA HIS A 199 7.59 -15.30 9.33
C HIS A 199 7.37 -16.43 10.34
N VAL A 200 6.65 -17.50 9.97
CA VAL A 200 6.27 -18.62 10.85
C VAL A 200 7.07 -19.90 10.50
N GLY A 201 8.17 -19.76 9.76
CA GLY A 201 8.96 -20.87 9.25
C GLY A 201 8.41 -21.42 7.94
N GLY A 202 9.31 -21.85 7.05
CA GLY A 202 8.98 -22.33 5.70
C GLY A 202 9.22 -21.28 4.60
N THR A 203 9.15 -21.74 3.35
CA THR A 203 9.39 -20.94 2.15
C THR A 203 8.27 -21.14 1.15
N THR A 204 7.79 -20.06 0.53
CA THR A 204 6.81 -20.13 -0.57
C THR A 204 7.48 -19.88 -1.92
N PRO A 205 7.13 -20.63 -2.98
CA PRO A 205 7.63 -20.34 -4.32
C PRO A 205 7.18 -18.94 -4.75
N VAL A 206 8.07 -18.22 -5.40
CA VAL A 206 7.80 -16.91 -5.97
C VAL A 206 7.88 -17.03 -7.48
N ASP A 207 6.84 -16.60 -8.16
CA ASP A 207 6.90 -16.42 -9.61
C ASP A 207 7.82 -15.23 -9.94
N ALA A 208 8.95 -15.55 -10.58
CA ALA A 208 9.98 -14.59 -10.96
C ALA A 208 9.45 -13.53 -11.93
N ARG A 209 8.40 -13.83 -12.72
CA ARG A 209 7.83 -12.87 -13.68
C ARG A 209 7.04 -11.78 -12.97
N THR A 210 6.39 -12.10 -11.85
CA THR A 210 5.48 -11.19 -11.14
C THR A 210 6.06 -10.66 -9.82
N VAL A 211 7.25 -11.09 -9.41
CA VAL A 211 7.88 -10.60 -8.17
C VAL A 211 8.14 -9.09 -8.22
N ALA A 212 7.66 -8.36 -7.21
CA ALA A 212 7.92 -6.92 -7.12
C ALA A 212 9.43 -6.65 -7.00
N GLU A 213 9.90 -5.53 -7.56
CA GLU A 213 11.33 -5.21 -7.68
C GLU A 213 12.06 -5.17 -6.33
N HIS A 214 11.35 -4.74 -5.28
CA HIS A 214 11.84 -4.66 -3.90
C HIS A 214 11.42 -5.84 -3.01
N ALA A 215 10.67 -6.80 -3.53
CA ALA A 215 10.27 -7.95 -2.73
C ALA A 215 11.52 -8.76 -2.36
N ARG A 216 11.61 -9.14 -1.08
CA ARG A 216 12.68 -10.02 -0.60
C ARG A 216 12.36 -11.46 -1.02
N PHE A 217 13.33 -12.11 -1.64
CA PHE A 217 13.29 -13.53 -1.99
C PHE A 217 14.71 -14.11 -1.90
N THR A 218 14.78 -15.43 -1.87
CA THR A 218 15.99 -16.24 -1.93
C THR A 218 16.02 -16.94 -3.29
N VAL A 219 17.22 -17.13 -3.83
CA VAL A 219 17.42 -17.89 -5.08
C VAL A 219 18.30 -19.08 -4.76
N ASP A 220 17.74 -20.26 -4.94
CA ASP A 220 18.43 -21.52 -4.76
C ASP A 220 18.75 -22.11 -6.13
N LEU A 221 20.03 -22.36 -6.42
CA LEU A 221 20.42 -23.04 -7.66
C LEU A 221 20.40 -24.55 -7.43
N HIS A 222 19.76 -25.29 -8.34
CA HIS A 222 19.82 -26.75 -8.29
C HIS A 222 21.24 -27.25 -8.67
N PRO A 223 21.78 -28.25 -7.95
CA PRO A 223 23.17 -28.72 -8.12
C PRO A 223 23.48 -29.30 -9.51
N SER A 224 22.46 -29.60 -10.32
CA SER A 224 22.59 -30.02 -11.72
C SER A 224 23.20 -28.93 -12.62
N ALA A 225 23.06 -27.65 -12.25
CA ALA A 225 23.47 -26.51 -13.06
C ALA A 225 24.94 -26.10 -12.89
N ILE A 226 25.58 -26.51 -11.79
CA ILE A 226 26.95 -26.09 -11.43
C ILE A 226 28.01 -26.88 -12.25
N ARG A 227 27.63 -27.98 -12.91
CA ARG A 227 28.57 -28.83 -13.66
C ARG A 227 28.93 -28.36 -15.07
N HIS A 228 28.26 -27.35 -15.62
CA HIS A 228 28.53 -26.86 -16.98
C HIS A 228 29.50 -25.67 -17.05
N SER A 229 29.93 -25.12 -15.91
CA SER A 229 30.81 -23.93 -15.86
C SER A 229 32.31 -24.25 -15.65
N HIS A 230 32.70 -25.53 -15.59
CA HIS A 230 34.10 -25.95 -15.37
C HIS A 230 34.76 -26.68 -16.56
N GLN A 231 34.09 -26.78 -17.71
CA GLN A 231 34.67 -27.34 -18.94
C GLN A 231 34.43 -26.41 -20.13
N CYS A 232 35.02 -25.23 -20.08
CA CYS A 232 35.37 -24.38 -21.23
C CYS A 232 36.61 -23.58 -20.85
#